data_AF-A0A1Y0BF32-F1
#
_entry.id   AF-A0A1Y0BF32-F1
#
_cell.length_a   1.000
_cell.length_b   1.000
_cell.length_c   1.000
_cell.angle_alpha   90.00
_cell.angle_beta   90.00
_cell.angle_gamma   90.00
#
_symmetry.space_group_name_H-M   'P 1'
#
loop_
_entity.id
_entity.type
_entity.pdbx_description
1 polymer ?
#
loop_
_entity_poly.entity_id
_entity_poly.type
_entity_poly.pdbx_seq_one_letter_code
_entity_poly.pdbx_strand_id
1 'polypeptide(L)'
;MRHRSRDVVRERIEDTGRHLVHRMERFLNTLGTIAAAGPLLGLLGTVIGMIQMFLGILDHGVGDVTQLAGGIGKALVCTATGMLVAIPALIFHRYFRGKVTGYVIEMEQQAMALSDALEARNAAAARPQA
;
A
#
# COMPACT_ATOMS: atom_id res chain seq x y z
N MET A 1 -41.75 5.77 12.18
CA MET A 1 -41.19 4.60 11.47
C MET A 1 -40.47 4.92 10.15
N ARG A 2 -40.76 6.03 9.44
CA ARG A 2 -40.22 6.36 8.10
C ARG A 2 -38.71 6.76 8.06
N HIS A 3 -38.15 7.32 9.14
CA HIS A 3 -36.72 7.62 9.26
C HIS A 3 -35.83 6.37 9.37
N ARG A 4 -36.29 5.34 10.09
CA ARG A 4 -35.54 4.08 10.32
C ARG A 4 -35.18 3.36 9.01
N SER A 5 -35.97 3.53 7.95
CA SER A 5 -35.68 2.91 6.64
C SER A 5 -34.55 3.62 5.89
N ARG A 6 -34.33 4.93 6.11
CA ARG A 6 -33.25 5.69 5.46
C ARG A 6 -31.92 5.44 6.14
N ASP A 7 -31.92 5.45 7.46
CA ASP A 7 -30.72 5.16 8.25
C ASP A 7 -30.18 3.77 7.88
N VAL A 8 -31.09 2.78 7.71
CA VAL A 8 -30.73 1.42 7.27
C VAL A 8 -30.19 1.39 5.83
N VAL A 9 -30.72 2.18 4.89
CA VAL A 9 -30.21 2.22 3.51
C VAL A 9 -28.84 2.88 3.47
N ARG A 10 -28.67 4.00 4.17
CA ARG A 10 -27.38 4.69 4.29
C ARG A 10 -26.33 3.80 4.95
N GLU A 11 -26.68 3.16 6.07
CA GLU A 11 -25.82 2.22 6.78
C GLU A 11 -25.36 1.08 5.86
N ARG A 12 -26.26 0.49 5.05
CA ARG A 12 -25.89 -0.56 4.09
C ARG A 12 -24.98 -0.06 2.97
N ILE A 13 -25.19 1.16 2.49
CA ILE A 13 -24.31 1.77 1.46
C ILE A 13 -22.92 2.02 2.04
N GLU A 14 -22.83 2.61 3.24
CA GLU A 14 -21.56 2.84 3.94
C GLU A 14 -20.82 1.53 4.20
N ASP A 15 -21.54 0.48 4.64
CA ASP A 15 -20.94 -0.82 4.92
C ASP A 15 -20.40 -1.52 3.66
N THR A 16 -21.18 -1.50 2.58
CA THR A 16 -20.74 -2.00 1.26
C THR A 16 -19.53 -1.20 0.76
N GLY A 17 -19.55 0.12 0.94
CA GLY A 17 -18.44 0.99 0.59
C GLY A 17 -17.15 0.59 1.32
N ARG A 18 -17.22 0.37 2.64
CA ARG A 18 -16.05 -0.09 3.43
C ARG A 18 -15.48 -1.40 2.91
N HIS A 19 -16.33 -2.36 2.56
CA HIS A 19 -15.88 -3.63 1.99
C HIS A 19 -15.17 -3.46 0.63
N LEU A 20 -15.66 -2.57 -0.22
CA LEU A 20 -15.03 -2.26 -1.50
C LEU A 20 -13.66 -1.61 -1.31
N VAL A 21 -13.56 -0.60 -0.44
CA VAL A 21 -12.29 0.07 -0.11
C VAL A 21 -11.28 -0.93 0.42
N HIS A 22 -11.68 -1.76 1.38
CA HIS A 22 -10.81 -2.80 1.92
C HIS A 22 -10.28 -3.75 0.83
N ARG A 23 -11.14 -4.13 -0.13
CA ARG A 23 -10.72 -4.98 -1.27
C ARG A 23 -9.73 -4.28 -2.19
N MET A 24 -9.87 -2.97 -2.39
CA MET A 24 -8.95 -2.16 -3.19
C MET A 24 -7.60 -1.98 -2.50
N GLU A 25 -7.59 -1.84 -1.18
CA GLU A 25 -6.38 -1.66 -0.37
C GLU A 25 -5.58 -2.96 -0.12
N ARG A 26 -6.20 -4.15 -0.28
CA ARG A 26 -5.57 -5.43 0.08
C ARG A 26 -4.17 -5.62 -0.51
N PHE A 27 -3.98 -5.25 -1.78
CA PHE A 27 -2.69 -5.39 -2.47
C PHE A 27 -1.77 -4.19 -2.26
N LEU A 28 -2.33 -3.03 -1.90
CA LEU A 28 -1.54 -1.85 -1.56
C LEU A 28 -0.74 -2.09 -0.30
N ASN A 29 -1.34 -2.73 0.71
CA ASN A 29 -0.65 -3.02 1.96
C ASN A 29 0.61 -3.87 1.73
N THR A 30 0.50 -4.93 0.92
CA THR A 30 1.64 -5.77 0.53
C THR A 30 2.72 -4.97 -0.20
N LEU A 31 2.32 -4.08 -1.11
CA LEU A 31 3.26 -3.24 -1.85
C LEU A 31 3.99 -2.26 -0.93
N GLY A 32 3.29 -1.70 0.06
CA GLY A 32 3.87 -0.90 1.13
C GLY A 32 4.86 -1.69 1.99
N THR A 33 4.55 -2.95 2.31
CA THR A 33 5.47 -3.85 3.01
C THR A 33 6.74 -4.10 2.19
N ILE A 34 6.64 -4.38 0.89
CA ILE A 34 7.80 -4.60 0.02
C ILE A 34 8.66 -3.34 -0.06
N ALA A 35 8.03 -2.17 -0.19
CA ALA A 35 8.73 -0.89 -0.20
C ALA A 35 9.51 -0.63 1.09
N ALA A 36 8.96 -1.01 2.25
CA ALA A 36 9.61 -0.88 3.54
C ALA A 36 10.68 -1.97 3.81
N ALA A 37 10.43 -3.20 3.37
CA ALA A 37 11.31 -4.34 3.61
C ALA A 37 12.50 -4.38 2.65
N GLY A 38 12.36 -3.91 1.41
CA GLY A 38 13.41 -3.96 0.39
C GLY A 38 14.77 -3.37 0.84
N PRO A 39 14.83 -2.16 1.43
CA PRO A 39 16.09 -1.60 1.92
C PRO A 39 16.66 -2.38 3.10
N LEU A 40 15.81 -2.91 3.98
CA LEU A 40 16.22 -3.74 5.12
C LEU A 40 16.82 -5.06 4.65
N LEU A 41 16.28 -5.66 3.58
CA LEU A 41 16.85 -6.86 2.95
C LEU A 41 18.20 -6.56 2.28
N GLY A 42 18.36 -5.40 1.65
CA GLY A 42 19.64 -4.96 1.10
C GLY A 42 20.72 -4.77 2.19
N LEU A 43 20.34 -4.14 3.30
CA LEU A 43 21.20 -3.99 4.48
C LEU A 43 21.56 -5.35 5.09
N LEU A 44 20.61 -6.27 5.23
CA LEU A 44 20.87 -7.64 5.67
C LEU A 44 21.90 -8.32 4.76
N GLY A 45 21.78 -8.15 3.44
CA GLY A 45 22.76 -8.63 2.47
C GLY A 45 24.16 -8.09 2.72
N THR A 46 24.29 -6.82 3.11
CA THR A 46 25.60 -6.25 3.47
C THR A 46 26.19 -6.89 4.72
N VAL A 47 25.36 -7.16 5.73
CA VAL A 47 25.80 -7.80 6.96
C VAL A 47 26.32 -9.21 6.65
N ILE A 48 25.57 -9.96 5.85
CA ILE A 48 25.97 -11.31 5.42
C ILE A 48 27.28 -11.25 4.59
N GLY A 49 27.40 -10.30 3.66
CA GLY A 49 28.60 -10.14 2.84
C GLY A 49 29.84 -9.79 3.66
N MET A 50 29.69 -8.93 4.65
CA MET A 50 30.78 -8.58 5.58
C MET A 50 31.18 -9.78 6.45
N ILE A 51 30.22 -10.59 6.92
CA ILE A 51 30.52 -11.83 7.67
C ILE A 51 31.33 -12.80 6.80
N GLN A 52 30.92 -13.03 5.54
CA GLN A 52 31.65 -13.92 4.62
C GLN A 52 33.07 -13.41 4.35
N MET A 53 33.24 -12.10 4.21
CA MET A 53 34.56 -11.49 4.05
C MET A 53 35.45 -11.75 5.28
N PHE A 54 34.96 -11.53 6.50
CA PHE A 54 35.73 -11.79 7.71
C PHE A 54 36.12 -13.26 7.88
N LEU A 55 35.22 -14.20 7.54
CA LEU A 55 35.54 -15.63 7.55
C LEU A 55 36.64 -15.99 6.54
N GLY A 56 36.62 -15.41 5.34
CA GLY A 56 37.67 -15.62 4.34
C GLY A 56 39.04 -15.12 4.77
N ILE A 57 39.09 -13.99 5.50
CA ILE A 57 40.33 -13.45 6.08
C ILE A 57 40.92 -14.39 7.14
N LEU A 58 40.08 -15.06 7.94
CA LEU A 58 40.55 -16.03 8.93
C LEU A 58 41.23 -17.24 8.29
N ASP A 59 40.74 -17.70 7.13
CA ASP A 59 41.29 -18.86 6.42
C ASP A 59 42.55 -18.54 5.61
N HIS A 60 42.62 -17.38 4.95
CA HIS A 60 43.68 -17.05 3.98
C HIS A 60 44.65 -15.95 4.46
N GLY A 61 44.40 -15.35 5.62
CA GLY A 61 45.19 -14.24 6.18
C GLY A 61 44.83 -12.88 5.58
N VAL A 62 45.30 -11.81 6.23
CA VAL A 62 44.98 -10.39 5.90
C VAL A 62 45.66 -9.88 4.61
N GLY A 63 46.44 -10.73 3.92
CA GLY A 63 47.40 -10.30 2.90
C GLY A 63 46.82 -9.84 1.55
N ASP A 64 45.58 -10.18 1.22
CA ASP A 64 44.99 -9.90 -0.10
C ASP A 64 43.99 -8.73 -0.05
N VAL A 65 44.53 -7.50 -0.17
CA VAL A 65 43.76 -6.25 -0.20
C VAL A 65 42.73 -6.23 -1.33
N THR A 66 42.99 -6.94 -2.43
CA THR A 66 42.07 -7.03 -3.58
C THR A 66 40.82 -7.83 -3.23
N GLN A 67 40.96 -8.91 -2.45
CA GLN A 67 39.80 -9.66 -1.94
C GLN A 67 38.97 -8.84 -0.95
N LEU A 68 39.62 -8.07 -0.08
CA LEU A 68 38.95 -7.17 0.85
C LEU A 68 38.08 -6.14 0.10
N ALA A 69 38.66 -5.46 -0.89
CA ALA A 69 37.96 -4.48 -1.71
C ALA A 69 36.79 -5.11 -2.49
N GLY A 70 36.97 -6.33 -3.01
CA GLY A 70 35.91 -7.09 -3.66
C GLY A 70 34.74 -7.44 -2.74
N GLY A 71 35.02 -7.81 -1.48
CA GLY A 71 33.99 -8.11 -0.47
C GLY A 71 33.14 -6.89 -0.11
N ILE A 72 33.78 -5.73 0.10
CA ILE A 72 33.08 -4.46 0.35
C ILE A 72 32.23 -4.07 -0.86
N GLY A 73 32.78 -4.19 -2.07
CA GLY A 73 32.05 -3.92 -3.30
C GLY A 73 30.78 -4.77 -3.44
N LYS A 74 30.88 -6.08 -3.17
CA LYS A 74 29.72 -6.99 -3.17
C LYS A 74 28.67 -6.57 -2.13
N ALA A 75 29.09 -6.21 -0.92
CA ALA A 75 28.18 -5.74 0.12
C ALA A 75 27.40 -4.50 -0.33
N LEU A 76 28.08 -3.50 -0.93
CA LEU A 76 27.42 -2.28 -1.44
C LEU A 76 26.42 -2.57 -2.56
N VAL A 77 26.72 -3.52 -3.45
CA VAL A 77 25.79 -3.96 -4.51
C VAL A 77 24.53 -4.56 -3.90
N CYS A 78 24.62 -5.34 -2.81
CA CYS A 78 23.44 -5.84 -2.11
C CYS A 78 22.52 -4.71 -1.61
N THR A 79 23.05 -3.64 -1.02
CA THR A 79 22.24 -2.48 -0.63
C THR A 79 21.56 -1.83 -1.83
N ALA A 80 22.33 -1.63 -2.91
CA ALA A 80 21.83 -1.02 -4.13
C ALA A 80 20.67 -1.83 -4.73
N THR A 81 20.76 -3.16 -4.75
CA THR A 81 19.68 -4.03 -5.24
C THR A 81 18.43 -3.97 -4.36
N GLY A 82 18.58 -3.92 -3.03
CA GLY A 82 17.44 -3.75 -2.10
C GLY A 82 16.70 -2.43 -2.33
N MET A 83 17.45 -1.33 -2.54
CA MET A 83 16.87 -0.03 -2.89
C MET A 83 16.24 -0.01 -4.29
N LEU A 84 16.86 -0.70 -5.26
CA LEU A 84 16.36 -0.79 -6.63
C LEU A 84 14.96 -1.42 -6.70
N VAL A 85 14.64 -2.37 -5.81
CA VAL A 85 13.30 -2.96 -5.70
C VAL A 85 12.36 -2.10 -4.85
N ALA A 86 12.89 -1.51 -3.77
CA ALA A 86 12.09 -0.71 -2.82
C ALA A 86 11.52 0.58 -3.44
N ILE A 87 12.33 1.28 -4.24
CA ILE A 87 11.95 2.59 -4.80
C ILE A 87 10.76 2.45 -5.76
N PRO A 88 10.76 1.56 -6.78
CA PRO A 88 9.59 1.33 -7.62
C PRO A 88 8.37 0.90 -6.81
N ALA A 89 8.53 -0.02 -5.86
CA ALA A 89 7.42 -0.47 -5.01
C ALA A 89 6.79 0.69 -4.24
N LEU A 90 7.61 1.61 -3.71
CA LEU A 90 7.13 2.81 -3.02
C LEU A 90 6.36 3.75 -3.95
N ILE A 91 6.90 4.00 -5.16
CA ILE A 91 6.25 4.86 -6.15
C ILE A 91 4.86 4.31 -6.52
N PHE A 92 4.79 3.02 -6.86
CA PHE A 92 3.53 2.38 -7.20
C PHE A 92 2.56 2.36 -6.01
N HIS A 93 3.04 2.08 -4.81
CA HIS A 93 2.20 2.13 -3.59
C HIS A 93 1.58 3.51 -3.41
N ARG A 94 2.35 4.59 -3.56
CA ARG A 94 1.82 5.95 -3.47
C ARG A 94 0.83 6.29 -4.58
N TYR A 95 1.14 5.90 -5.82
CA TYR A 95 0.26 6.15 -6.98
C TYR A 95 -1.09 5.47 -6.82
N PHE A 96 -1.10 4.17 -6.54
CA PHE A 96 -2.33 3.39 -6.40
C PHE A 96 -3.12 3.79 -5.15
N ARG A 97 -2.45 4.15 -4.05
CA ARG A 97 -3.13 4.69 -2.87
C ARG A 97 -3.88 5.98 -3.21
N GLY A 98 -3.27 6.88 -3.97
CA GLY A 98 -3.94 8.09 -4.46
C GLY A 98 -5.15 7.77 -5.35
N LYS A 99 -5.04 6.78 -6.25
CA LYS A 99 -6.16 6.29 -7.06
C LYS A 99 -7.31 5.77 -6.20
N VAL A 100 -7.02 4.92 -5.21
CA VAL A 100 -8.04 4.38 -4.29
C VAL A 100 -8.74 5.51 -3.54
N THR A 101 -8.00 6.48 -2.99
CA THR A 101 -8.61 7.66 -2.35
C THR A 101 -9.51 8.44 -3.31
N GLY A 102 -9.12 8.62 -4.57
CA GLY A 102 -9.98 9.23 -5.58
C GLY A 102 -11.30 8.47 -5.80
N TYR A 103 -11.23 7.13 -5.90
CA TYR A 103 -12.42 6.30 -6.02
C TYR A 103 -13.33 6.34 -4.78
N VAL A 104 -12.75 6.46 -3.59
CA VAL A 104 -13.52 6.65 -2.34
C VAL A 104 -14.35 7.92 -2.41
N ILE A 105 -13.72 9.05 -2.79
CA ILE A 105 -14.39 10.35 -2.88
C ILE A 105 -15.52 10.29 -3.92
N GLU A 106 -15.28 9.67 -5.08
CA GLU A 106 -16.30 9.52 -6.12
C GLU A 106 -17.48 8.66 -5.64
N MET A 107 -17.21 7.56 -4.93
CA MET A 107 -18.24 6.69 -4.36
C MET A 107 -19.07 7.41 -3.29
N GLU A 108 -18.44 8.20 -2.42
CA GLU A 108 -19.13 9.03 -1.43
C GLU A 108 -20.05 10.05 -2.09
N GLN A 109 -19.58 10.72 -3.15
CA GLN A 109 -20.37 11.68 -3.90
C GLN A 109 -21.58 11.03 -4.58
N GLN A 110 -21.40 9.85 -5.18
CA GLN A 110 -22.50 9.08 -5.79
C GLN A 110 -23.51 8.60 -4.73
N ALA A 111 -23.05 8.18 -3.55
CA ALA A 111 -23.91 7.78 -2.45
C ALA A 111 -24.77 8.93 -1.91
N MET A 112 -24.20 10.15 -1.81
CA MET A 112 -24.95 11.35 -1.44
C MET A 112 -25.99 11.70 -2.50
N ALA A 113 -25.60 11.74 -3.77
CA ALA A 113 -26.53 12.04 -4.87
C ALA A 113 -27.70 11.04 -4.95
N LEU A 114 -27.43 9.75 -4.72
CA LEU A 114 -28.47 8.72 -4.64
C LEU A 114 -29.41 8.96 -3.45
N SER A 115 -28.88 9.35 -2.30
CA SER A 115 -29.66 9.65 -1.09
C SER A 115 -30.59 10.84 -1.32
N ASP A 116 -30.09 11.92 -1.94
CA ASP A 116 -30.87 13.10 -2.29
C ASP A 116 -31.97 12.80 -3.32
N ALA A 117 -31.67 11.97 -4.34
CA ALA A 117 -32.65 11.56 -5.34
C ALA A 117 -33.78 10.70 -4.74
N LEU A 118 -33.43 9.78 -3.82
CA LEU A 118 -34.41 9.00 -3.08
C LEU A 118 -35.28 9.90 -2.19
N GLU A 119 -34.72 10.96 -1.62
CA GLU A 119 -35.46 11.97 -0.86
C GLU A 119 -36.46 12.73 -1.73
N ALA A 120 -36.00 13.27 -2.87
CA ALA A 120 -36.86 13.99 -3.80
C ALA A 120 -38.04 13.14 -4.29
N ARG A 121 -37.79 11.87 -4.64
CA ARG A 121 -38.84 10.92 -5.07
C ARG A 121 -39.85 10.63 -3.96
N ASN A 122 -39.39 10.45 -2.73
CA ASN A 122 -40.26 10.20 -1.59
C ASN A 122 -41.14 11.43 -1.24
N ALA A 123 -40.58 12.64 -1.37
CA ALA A 123 -41.33 13.88 -1.17
C ALA A 123 -42.39 14.09 -2.26
N ALA A 124 -42.06 13.79 -3.52
CA ALA A 124 -43.02 13.84 -4.63
C ALA A 124 -44.17 12.83 -4.46
N ALA A 125 -43.88 11.60 -4.02
CA ALA A 125 -44.89 10.58 -3.75
C ALA A 125 -45.78 10.87 -2.53
N ALA A 126 -45.37 11.79 -1.65
CA ALA A 126 -46.13 12.19 -0.45
C ALA A 126 -47.10 13.35 -0.69
N ARG A 127 -47.07 14.01 -1.87
CA ARG A 127 -48.07 15.02 -2.25
C ARG A 127 -49.32 14.31 -2.79
N PRO A 128 -50.46 14.31 -2.08
CA PRO A 128 -51.71 13.83 -2.65
C PRO A 128 -52.08 14.76 -3.81
N GLN A 129 -52.56 14.19 -4.92
CA GLN A 129 -53.19 14.96 -5.99
C GLN A 129 -54.42 15.65 -5.37
N ALA A 130 -54.34 16.98 -5.21
CA ALA A 130 -55.46 17.83 -4.86
C ALA A 130 -56.27 18.14 -6.12
#